data_AF-A0A926D008-F1
#
_entry.id   AF-A0A926D008-F1
#
_cell.length_a   1.000
_cell.length_b   1.000
_cell.length_c   1.000
_cell.angle_alpha   90.00
_cell.angle_beta   90.00
_cell.angle_gamma   90.00
#
_symmetry.space_group_name_H-M   'P 1'
#
loop_
_entity.id
_entity.type
_entity.pdbx_description
1 polymer ?
#
loop_
_entity_poly.entity_id
_entity_poly.type
_entity_poly.pdbx_seq_one_letter_code
_entity_poly.pdbx_strand_id
1 'polypeptide(L)' 'MDVILKANKQPVGPEDAIKYRAAEELNLLDRVLEVGWAGLTTQESGRVGGLISRWRRMGGGPEGWIG' A
#
# COMPACT_ATOMS: atom_id res chain seq x y z
N MET A 1 -2.64 5.72 13.87
CA MET A 1 -3.47 4.85 13.00
C MET A 1 -4.80 5.51 12.61
N ASP A 2 -5.16 6.68 13.16
CA ASP A 2 -6.49 7.29 12.98
C ASP A 2 -6.72 8.09 11.69
N VAL A 3 -5.70 8.29 10.86
CA VAL A 3 -5.84 9.12 9.64
C VAL A 3 -6.43 8.34 8.45
N ILE A 4 -6.42 7.00 8.48
CA ILE A 4 -6.91 6.14 7.39
C ILE A 4 -8.45 6.08 7.31
N LEU A 5 -9.18 6.61 8.31
CA LEU A 5 -10.59 6.27 8.53
C LEU A 5 -11.64 7.24 7.93
N LYS A 6 -11.27 8.39 7.35
CA LYS A 6 -12.25 9.45 7.06
C LYS A 6 -13.03 9.38 5.74
N ALA A 7 -12.80 8.39 4.88
CA ALA A 7 -13.53 8.26 3.61
C ALA A 7 -13.82 6.79 3.24
N ASN A 8 -14.60 6.09 4.05
CA ASN A 8 -15.28 4.83 3.68
C ASN A 8 -14.45 3.76 2.91
N LYS A 9 -13.16 3.59 3.22
CA LYS A 9 -12.30 2.55 2.61
C LYS A 9 -11.33 1.98 3.63
N GLN A 10 -11.88 1.22 4.58
CA GLN A 10 -11.01 0.29 5.32
C GLN A 10 -10.38 -0.69 4.31
N PRO A 11 -9.11 -1.10 4.46
CA PRO A 11 -8.57 -2.18 3.65
C PRO A 11 -9.49 -3.38 3.82
N VAL A 12 -10.25 -3.71 2.76
CA VAL A 12 -11.31 -4.73 2.80
C VAL A 12 -10.73 -6.15 2.87
N GLY A 13 -9.40 -6.27 2.80
CA GLY A 13 -8.70 -7.50 3.09
C GLY A 13 -7.18 -7.30 3.22
N PRO A 14 -6.44 -8.39 3.49
CA PRO A 14 -4.99 -8.37 3.65
C PRO A 14 -4.24 -7.83 2.43
N GLU A 15 -4.83 -8.00 1.23
CA GLU A 15 -4.32 -7.46 -0.02
C GLU A 15 -4.29 -5.93 -0.03
N ASP A 16 -5.35 -5.28 0.46
CA ASP A 16 -5.39 -3.83 0.43
C ASP A 16 -4.46 -3.24 1.50
N ALA A 17 -4.37 -3.89 2.66
CA ALA A 17 -3.42 -3.49 3.70
C ALA A 17 -1.97 -3.49 3.18
N ILE A 18 -1.56 -4.49 2.39
CA ILE A 18 -0.19 -4.54 1.85
C ILE A 18 0.06 -3.45 0.80
N LYS A 19 -0.97 -3.04 0.03
CA LYS A 19 -0.84 -1.91 -0.91
C LYS A 19 -0.62 -0.59 -0.17
N TYR A 20 -1.40 -0.31 0.88
CA TYR A 20 -1.23 0.91 1.68
C TYR A 20 0.11 0.95 2.41
N ARG A 21 0.58 -0.16 2.98
CA ARG A 21 1.94 -0.26 3.56
C ARG A 21 3.04 -0.03 2.52
N ALA A 22 2.90 -0.59 1.32
CA ALA A 22 3.85 -0.35 0.23
C ALA A 22 3.86 1.11 -0.21
N ALA A 23 2.70 1.78 -0.25
CA ALA A 23 2.63 3.20 -0.52
C ALA A 23 3.27 4.02 0.61
N GLU A 24 3.09 3.65 1.87
CA GLU A 24 3.72 4.29 3.03
C GLU A 24 5.25 4.20 2.96
N GLU A 25 5.81 3.00 2.75
CA GLU A 25 7.25 2.77 2.59
C GLU A 25 7.86 3.59 1.44
N LEU A 26 7.08 3.81 0.38
CA LEU A 26 7.49 4.59 -0.78
C LEU A 26 7.20 6.10 -0.66
N ASN A 27 6.70 6.57 0.48
CA ASN A 27 6.22 7.94 0.70
C ASN A 27 5.17 8.39 -0.34
N LEU A 28 4.36 7.46 -0.82
CA LEU A 28 3.25 7.68 -1.75
C LEU A 28 1.89 7.65 -1.05
N LEU A 29 1.83 7.31 0.25
CA LEU A 29 0.57 7.17 0.99
C LEU A 29 -0.26 8.45 0.94
N ASP A 30 0.33 9.61 1.25
CA ASP A 30 -0.37 10.89 1.23
C ASP A 30 -0.98 11.18 -0.15
N ARG A 31 -0.24 10.87 -1.21
CA ARG A 31 -0.71 11.03 -2.59
C ARG A 31 -1.84 10.05 -2.92
N VAL A 32 -1.74 8.79 -2.49
CA VAL A 32 -2.83 7.81 -2.65
C VAL A 32 -4.10 8.27 -1.91
N LEU A 33 -3.96 8.88 -0.73
CA LEU A 33 -5.09 9.41 0.02
C LEU A 33 -5.68 10.67 -0.62
N GLU A 34 -4.86 11.50 -1.26
CA GLU A 34 -5.30 12.73 -1.94
C GLU A 34 -5.97 12.46 -3.29
N VAL A 35 -5.31 11.70 -4.19
CA VAL A 35 -5.75 11.52 -5.58
C VAL A 35 -6.30 10.14 -5.89
N GLY A 36 -6.24 9.20 -4.93
CA GLY A 36 -6.62 7.81 -5.13
C GLY A 36 -5.62 7.02 -5.97
N TRP A 37 -5.79 5.69 -6.00
CA TRP A 37 -4.94 4.79 -6.80
C TRP A 37 -4.94 5.10 -8.30
N ALA A 38 -6.08 5.56 -8.84
CA ALA A 38 -6.21 5.93 -10.25
C ALA A 38 -5.52 7.26 -10.60
N GLY A 39 -5.19 8.09 -9.59
CA GLY A 39 -4.47 9.35 -9.76
C GLY A 39 -2.94 9.22 -9.73
N LEU A 40 -2.42 8.02 -9.45
CA LEU A 40 -0.99 7.75 -9.52
C LEU A 40 -0.52 7.63 -10.97
N THR A 41 0.72 8.05 -11.22
CA THR A 41 1.41 7.77 -12.48
C THR A 41 1.70 6.27 -12.63
N THR A 42 1.95 5.84 -13.87
CA THR A 42 2.41 4.47 -14.17
C THR A 42 3.69 4.11 -13.39
N GLN A 43 4.58 5.10 -13.17
CA GLN A 43 5.81 4.87 -12.43
C GLN A 43 5.55 4.68 -10.93
N GLU A 44 4.70 5.50 -10.31
CA GLU A 44 4.37 5.41 -8.88
C GLU A 44 3.63 4.10 -8.57
N SER A 45 2.58 3.80 -9.33
CA SER A 45 1.82 2.54 -9.20
C SER A 45 2.71 1.31 -9.48
N GLY A 46 3.61 1.40 -10.47
CA GLY A 46 4.59 0.35 -10.77
C GLY A 46 5.58 0.09 -9.63
N ARG A 47 6.04 1.14 -8.92
CA ARG A 47 6.91 1.00 -7.75
C ARG A 47 6.20 0.28 -6.60
N VAL A 48 4.94 0.65 -6.32
CA VAL A 48 4.11 -0.02 -5.32
C VAL A 48 3.94 -1.50 -5.65
N GLY A 49 3.53 -1.83 -6.89
CA GLY A 49 3.35 -3.22 -7.33
C GLY A 49 4.65 -4.04 -7.31
N GLY A 50 5.77 -3.42 -7.69
CA GLY A 50 7.11 -4.03 -7.64
C GLY A 50 7.55 -4.36 -6.22
N LEU A 51 7.30 -3.46 -5.26
CA LEU A 51 7.63 -3.66 -3.84
C LEU A 51 6.79 -4.79 -3.22
N ILE A 52 5.48 -4.82 -3.49
CA ILE A 52 4.58 -5.91 -3.06
C ILE A 52 5.06 -7.25 -3.62
N SER A 53 5.43 -7.28 -4.91
CA SER A 53 5.93 -8.50 -5.56
C SER A 53 7.25 -8.97 -4.94
N ARG A 54 8.14 -8.04 -4.57
CA ARG A 54 9.38 -8.33 -3.87
C ARG A 54 9.09 -8.96 -2.50
N TRP A 55 8.19 -8.39 -1.72
CA TRP A 55 7.79 -8.93 -0.41
C TRP A 55 7.20 -10.33 -0.51
N ARG A 56 6.31 -10.57 -1.50
CA ARG A 56 5.75 -11.90 -1.75
C ARG A 56 6.82 -12.94 -2.06
N ARG A 57 7.86 -12.57 -2.81
CA ARG A 57 9.00 -13.47 -3.10
C ARG A 57 9.91 -13.72 -1.91
N MET A 58 9.97 -12.81 -0.95
CA MET A 58 10.82 -12.94 0.25
C MET A 58 10.11 -13.64 1.42
N GLY A 59 8.87 -14.11 1.23
CA GLY A 59 8.14 -14.88 2.26
C GLY A 59 7.29 -14.05 3.22
N GLY A 60 7.15 -12.74 3.01
CA GLY A 60 6.30 -11.89 3.83
C GLY A 60 6.58 -10.40 3.62
N GLY A 61 5.60 -9.55 3.95
CA GLY A 61 5.75 -8.09 3.96
C GLY A 61 6.89 -7.59 4.85
N PRO A 62 7.07 -6.26 4.98
CA PRO A 62 8.17 -5.66 5.75
C PRO A 62 8.17 -6.08 7.23
N GLU A 63 7.07 -6.64 7.70
CA GLU A 63 6.93 -7.32 8.97
C GLU A 63 6.42 -8.71 8.63
N GLY A 64 7.26 -9.74 8.78
CA GLY A 64 6.86 -11.14 8.61
C GLY A 64 5.49 -11.32 9.25
N TRP A 65 4.53 -11.74 8.42
CA TRP A 65 3.10 -11.78 8.74
C TRP A 65 2.94 -12.28 10.18
N ILE A 66 2.54 -11.36 11.07
CA ILE A 66 2.24 -11.59 12.49
C ILE A 66 1.92 -13.05 12.82
N GLY A 67 2.93 -13.82 13.28
CA GLY A 67 2.76 -15.16 13.88
C GLY A 67 2.24 -16.25 12.95
#